data_AF-A0A9E0IMG3-F1
#
_entry.id   AF-A0A9E0IMG3-F1
#
_cell.length_a   1.000
_cell.length_b   1.000
_cell.length_c   1.000
_cell.angle_alpha   90.00
_cell.angle_beta   90.00
_cell.angle_gamma   90.00
#
_symmetry.space_group_name_H-M   'P 1'
#
loop_
_entity.id
_entity.type
_entity.pdbx_description
1 polymer ?
#
loop_
_entity_poly.entity_id
_entity_poly.type
_entity_poly.pdbx_seq_one_letter_code
_entity_poly.pdbx_strand_id
1 'polypeptide(L)'
;MRRITSPRSPTALPTLVLTAALGSGLAGGCGPTVTGDDDPAEVDAGAARPDARGRADAPVSIEESPDARPAPDAALADACTPTWVPLSVNGGFDAGLAPWQQSGNVVFAETAMPILAQAGTHAAWFAGVNDSTDRLTQDVVVPATATALRVRAHECFVTSDHVGLDDLFTVTLRDGAGASLEVIRSASNLQVEDVCNWTAATWSAVGAYPGQTVTLELRGTNDAAFPTSWFVDSVEVEALACP
;
A
#
# COMPACT_ATOMS: atom_id res chain seq x y z
N MET A 1 51.16 50.82 -9.26
CA MET A 1 51.75 50.00 -8.17
C MET A 1 50.70 49.04 -7.66
N ARG A 2 51.00 47.75 -7.72
CA ARG A 2 50.10 46.62 -7.39
C ARG A 2 49.91 46.50 -5.86
N ARG A 3 48.73 46.08 -5.41
CA ARG A 3 48.61 45.07 -4.35
C ARG A 3 47.52 44.08 -4.71
N ILE A 4 47.98 42.89 -5.08
CA ILE A 4 47.20 41.67 -5.26
C ILE A 4 47.10 41.05 -3.87
N THR A 5 45.90 40.93 -3.32
CA THR A 5 45.64 40.18 -2.10
C THR A 5 45.35 38.72 -2.46
N SER A 6 46.14 37.83 -1.85
CA SER A 6 46.15 36.38 -2.03
C SER A 6 44.85 35.71 -1.54
N PRO A 7 44.36 34.63 -2.17
CA PRO A 7 43.28 33.83 -1.61
C PRO A 7 43.82 32.88 -0.51
N ARG A 8 43.05 32.71 0.57
CA ARG A 8 43.29 31.73 1.63
C ARG A 8 42.85 30.34 1.16
N SER A 9 43.71 29.35 1.37
CA SER A 9 43.44 27.93 1.14
C SER A 9 42.37 27.38 2.10
N PRO A 10 41.55 26.40 1.68
CA PRO A 10 40.55 25.77 2.54
C PRO A 10 41.20 24.77 3.50
N THR A 11 40.77 24.83 4.76
CA THR A 11 41.13 23.90 5.84
C THR A 11 40.43 22.55 5.62
N ALA A 12 41.21 21.47 5.56
CA ALA A 12 40.71 20.10 5.47
C ALA A 12 39.99 19.67 6.75
N LEU A 13 38.81 19.08 6.62
CA LEU A 13 38.04 18.43 7.70
C LEU A 13 38.62 17.03 8.00
N PRO A 14 38.55 16.54 9.25
CA PRO A 14 39.04 15.21 9.59
C PRO A 14 38.05 14.13 9.16
N THR A 15 38.57 13.10 8.47
CA THR A 15 37.89 11.84 8.14
C THR A 15 37.59 11.08 9.44
N LEU A 16 36.30 10.89 9.77
CA LEU A 16 35.87 10.00 10.84
C LEU A 16 35.75 8.57 10.27
N VAL A 17 36.59 7.66 10.76
CA VAL A 17 36.53 6.23 10.41
C VAL A 17 35.45 5.56 11.26
N LEU A 18 34.43 5.01 10.63
CA LEU A 18 33.37 4.24 11.29
C LEU A 18 33.76 2.75 11.29
N THR A 19 34.11 2.21 12.46
CA THR A 19 34.34 0.77 12.66
C THR A 19 33.00 0.08 12.91
N ALA A 20 32.56 -0.75 11.96
CA ALA A 20 31.39 -1.61 12.14
C ALA A 20 31.73 -2.79 13.07
N ALA A 21 31.00 -2.93 14.17
CA ALA A 21 31.03 -4.12 15.02
C ALA A 21 29.96 -5.11 14.53
N LEU A 22 30.38 -6.24 13.97
CA LEU A 22 29.51 -7.39 13.66
C LEU A 22 29.35 -8.23 14.92
N GLY A 23 28.15 -8.21 15.51
CA GLY A 23 27.75 -9.14 16.57
C GLY A 23 27.21 -10.42 15.98
N SER A 24 27.99 -11.51 16.06
CA SER A 24 27.58 -12.86 15.68
C SER A 24 26.94 -13.57 16.87
N GLY A 25 25.66 -13.94 16.76
CA GLY A 25 24.98 -14.85 17.68
C GLY A 25 24.77 -16.21 17.03
N LEU A 26 25.61 -17.20 17.38
CA LEU A 26 25.43 -18.62 17.06
C LEU A 26 24.84 -19.32 18.29
N ALA A 27 23.61 -19.83 18.17
CA ALA A 27 23.03 -20.76 19.14
C ALA A 27 23.30 -22.20 18.69
N GLY A 28 23.83 -23.00 19.61
CA GLY A 28 24.27 -24.38 19.41
C GLY A 28 23.14 -25.39 19.20
N GLY A 29 23.50 -26.50 18.56
CA GLY A 29 22.60 -27.61 18.26
C GLY A 29 22.64 -28.77 19.27
N CYS A 30 21.95 -29.85 18.90
CA CYS A 30 22.27 -31.24 19.25
C CYS A 30 21.44 -32.18 18.34
N GLY A 31 22.10 -33.13 17.65
CA GLY A 31 21.47 -34.25 16.91
C GLY A 31 21.13 -35.45 17.82
N PRO A 32 21.08 -36.72 17.35
CA PRO A 32 21.32 -37.24 16.00
C PRO A 32 20.32 -38.31 15.47
N THR A 33 20.64 -38.74 14.24
CA THR A 33 20.21 -39.80 13.31
C THR A 33 19.96 -41.21 13.86
N VAL A 34 19.01 -41.97 13.27
CA VAL A 34 19.18 -43.41 12.88
C VAL A 34 18.30 -43.74 11.66
N THR A 35 18.93 -44.30 10.62
CA THR A 35 18.37 -44.98 9.44
C THR A 35 18.22 -46.49 9.69
N GLY A 36 17.26 -47.15 9.04
CA GLY A 36 17.23 -48.61 8.93
C GLY A 36 16.03 -49.13 8.14
N ASP A 37 16.31 -49.63 6.93
CA ASP A 37 15.45 -50.48 6.09
C ASP A 37 15.12 -51.83 6.77
N ASP A 38 13.99 -52.44 6.43
CA ASP A 38 13.83 -53.90 6.17
C ASP A 38 12.36 -54.28 5.85
N ASP A 39 12.13 -54.72 4.60
CA ASP A 39 11.07 -55.65 4.13
C ASP A 39 11.44 -57.09 4.63
N PRO A 40 10.65 -58.20 4.58
CA PRO A 40 9.47 -58.50 3.75
C PRO A 40 8.35 -59.36 4.42
N ALA A 41 7.26 -59.64 3.69
CA ALA A 41 6.74 -61.01 3.45
C ALA A 41 5.33 -61.04 2.79
N GLU A 42 5.25 -61.64 1.61
CA GLU A 42 4.05 -62.23 1.01
C GLU A 42 3.53 -63.43 1.82
N VAL A 43 2.21 -63.66 1.79
CA VAL A 43 1.64 -65.02 1.94
C VAL A 43 0.45 -65.23 0.99
N ASP A 44 0.44 -66.45 0.49
CA ASP A 44 -0.12 -67.03 -0.73
C ASP A 44 -1.60 -67.45 -0.64
N ALA A 45 -2.15 -67.77 -1.81
CA ALA A 45 -3.49 -68.10 -2.23
C ALA A 45 -4.13 -69.37 -1.63
N GLY A 46 -5.46 -69.44 -1.75
CA GLY A 46 -6.25 -70.66 -1.57
C GLY A 46 -7.57 -70.61 -2.33
N ALA A 47 -7.66 -71.39 -3.41
CA ALA A 47 -8.82 -71.52 -4.30
C ALA A 47 -9.87 -72.53 -3.80
N ALA A 48 -11.13 -72.35 -4.24
CA ALA A 48 -11.99 -73.35 -4.92
C ALA A 48 -13.50 -73.21 -4.60
N ARG A 49 -14.32 -73.24 -5.67
CA ARG A 49 -15.79 -73.34 -5.71
C ARG A 49 -16.28 -74.77 -5.40
N PRO A 50 -17.59 -75.03 -5.19
CA PRO A 50 -18.48 -75.33 -6.35
C PRO A 50 -19.97 -74.91 -6.24
N ASP A 51 -20.57 -74.84 -7.43
CA ASP A 51 -21.97 -74.75 -7.91
C ASP A 51 -23.19 -74.92 -6.98
N ALA A 52 -24.22 -74.08 -7.18
CA ALA A 52 -25.48 -74.49 -7.83
C ALA A 52 -26.54 -73.35 -7.96
N ARG A 53 -26.99 -73.15 -9.22
CA ARG A 53 -28.37 -72.94 -9.74
C ARG A 53 -29.34 -71.94 -9.05
N GLY A 54 -29.84 -71.00 -9.85
CA GLY A 54 -31.15 -70.39 -9.65
C GLY A 54 -31.40 -69.13 -10.48
N ARG A 55 -32.09 -69.26 -11.62
CA ARG A 55 -32.68 -68.14 -12.37
C ARG A 55 -33.80 -67.50 -11.54
N ALA A 56 -33.83 -66.17 -11.46
CA ALA A 56 -35.06 -65.41 -11.37
C ALA A 56 -34.82 -64.03 -12.02
N ASP A 57 -35.51 -63.80 -13.13
CA ASP A 57 -35.62 -62.50 -13.79
C ASP A 57 -36.28 -61.50 -12.82
N ALA A 58 -35.55 -60.45 -12.43
CA ALA A 58 -36.10 -59.29 -11.75
C ALA A 58 -36.17 -58.12 -12.73
N PRO A 59 -37.33 -57.46 -12.91
CA PRO A 59 -37.46 -56.34 -13.84
C PRO A 59 -36.69 -55.13 -13.33
N VAL A 60 -35.99 -54.47 -14.26
CA VAL A 60 -35.38 -53.16 -14.08
C VAL A 60 -36.46 -52.19 -13.62
N SER A 61 -36.39 -51.74 -12.36
CA SER A 61 -37.17 -50.59 -11.88
C SER A 61 -36.43 -49.34 -12.30
N ILE A 62 -36.86 -48.74 -13.41
CA ILE A 62 -36.48 -47.39 -13.79
C ILE A 62 -37.39 -46.49 -12.95
N GLU A 63 -36.94 -46.09 -11.76
CA GLU A 63 -37.55 -44.94 -11.10
C GLU A 63 -37.25 -43.73 -11.98
N GLU A 64 -38.28 -43.25 -12.68
CA GLU A 64 -38.25 -41.97 -13.38
C GLU A 64 -37.93 -40.89 -12.35
N SER A 65 -36.67 -40.42 -12.38
CA SER A 65 -36.27 -39.19 -11.70
C SER A 65 -37.23 -38.09 -12.16
N PRO A 66 -38.01 -37.46 -11.26
CA PRO A 66 -38.87 -36.38 -11.67
C PRO A 66 -37.98 -35.27 -12.25
N ASP A 67 -38.29 -34.87 -13.47
CA ASP A 67 -37.69 -33.76 -14.20
C ASP A 67 -37.33 -32.62 -13.24
N ALA A 68 -36.04 -32.46 -12.99
CA ALA A 68 -35.52 -31.27 -12.33
C ALA A 68 -35.75 -30.11 -13.30
N ARG A 69 -36.88 -29.42 -13.11
CA ARG A 69 -37.17 -28.13 -13.74
C ARG A 69 -35.89 -27.28 -13.61
N PRO A 70 -35.36 -26.71 -14.71
CA PRO A 70 -34.24 -25.79 -14.60
C PRO A 70 -34.63 -24.74 -13.55
N ALA A 71 -33.79 -24.56 -12.53
CA ALA A 71 -33.95 -23.45 -11.62
C ALA A 71 -34.12 -22.19 -12.49
N PRO A 72 -35.12 -21.33 -12.23
CA PRO A 72 -35.21 -20.08 -12.96
C PRO A 72 -33.84 -19.41 -12.83
N ASP A 73 -33.21 -19.13 -13.97
CA ASP A 73 -31.97 -18.36 -14.06
C ASP A 73 -32.06 -17.27 -13.01
N ALA A 74 -31.10 -17.27 -12.09
CA ALA A 74 -30.97 -16.26 -11.06
C ALA A 74 -31.20 -14.92 -11.74
N ALA A 75 -32.35 -14.31 -11.44
CA ALA A 75 -32.78 -13.07 -12.04
C ALA A 75 -31.59 -12.12 -12.01
N LEU A 76 -31.22 -11.62 -13.19
CA LEU A 76 -30.15 -10.64 -13.39
C LEU A 76 -30.18 -9.68 -12.20
N ALA A 77 -29.20 -9.82 -11.30
CA ALA A 77 -29.00 -8.85 -10.24
C ALA A 77 -28.96 -7.49 -10.92
N ASP A 78 -29.78 -6.55 -10.45
CA ASP A 78 -29.91 -5.20 -11.01
C ASP A 78 -28.51 -4.70 -11.40
N ALA A 79 -28.24 -4.65 -12.71
CA ALA A 79 -26.94 -4.31 -13.24
C ALA A 79 -26.79 -2.79 -13.12
N CYS A 80 -26.51 -2.32 -11.91
CA CYS A 80 -26.07 -0.97 -11.66
C CYS A 80 -24.77 -0.72 -12.45
N THR A 81 -24.64 0.46 -13.06
CA THR A 81 -23.41 0.88 -13.73
C THR A 81 -22.49 1.50 -12.70
N PRO A 82 -21.31 0.92 -12.40
CA PRO A 82 -20.41 1.46 -11.39
C PRO A 82 -19.92 2.86 -11.78
N THR A 83 -19.86 3.76 -10.81
CA THR A 83 -19.32 5.11 -10.96
C THR A 83 -18.29 5.40 -9.87
N TRP A 84 -17.36 6.30 -10.13
CA TRP A 84 -16.43 6.77 -9.10
C TRP A 84 -17.19 7.62 -8.07
N VAL A 85 -17.27 7.12 -6.84
CA VAL A 85 -17.88 7.81 -5.70
C VAL A 85 -16.78 8.32 -4.75
N PRO A 86 -16.80 9.60 -4.35
CA PRO A 86 -15.86 10.12 -3.36
C PRO A 86 -16.14 9.51 -1.99
N LEU A 87 -15.08 9.17 -1.27
CA LEU A 87 -15.13 8.56 0.05
C LEU A 87 -14.53 9.44 1.15
N SER A 88 -13.60 10.31 0.78
CA SER A 88 -12.96 11.24 1.70
C SER A 88 -13.69 12.58 1.72
N VAL A 89 -13.36 13.41 2.70
CA VAL A 89 -13.85 14.79 2.77
C VAL A 89 -12.73 15.74 3.18
N ASN A 90 -12.93 17.03 2.89
CA ASN A 90 -11.97 18.09 3.22
C ASN A 90 -10.57 17.84 2.64
N GLY A 91 -10.51 17.37 1.39
CA GLY A 91 -9.26 17.06 0.68
C GLY A 91 -8.36 18.27 0.38
N GLY A 92 -8.94 19.47 0.35
CA GLY A 92 -8.21 20.74 0.21
C GLY A 92 -7.90 21.44 1.54
N PHE A 93 -8.28 20.83 2.66
CA PHE A 93 -7.93 21.27 4.03
C PHE A 93 -8.44 22.66 4.46
N ASP A 94 -9.24 23.35 3.65
CA ASP A 94 -9.78 24.68 3.96
C ASP A 94 -10.88 24.69 5.04
N ALA A 95 -11.43 23.52 5.41
CA ALA A 95 -12.43 23.41 6.49
C ALA A 95 -11.78 23.17 7.87
N GLY A 96 -10.48 23.44 8.01
CA GLY A 96 -9.67 23.09 9.18
C GLY A 96 -9.09 21.67 9.06
N LEU A 97 -8.48 21.17 10.13
CA LEU A 97 -7.79 19.87 10.09
C LEU A 97 -8.77 18.68 10.03
N ALA A 98 -9.88 18.71 10.76
CA ALA A 98 -10.82 17.58 10.80
C ALA A 98 -11.46 17.33 9.42
N PRO A 99 -11.70 16.06 9.02
CA PRO A 99 -11.50 14.82 9.78
C PRO A 99 -10.11 14.19 9.57
N TRP A 100 -9.17 14.91 8.95
CA TRP A 100 -7.79 14.46 8.90
C TRP A 100 -7.15 14.49 10.29
N GLN A 101 -6.20 13.59 10.48
CA GLN A 101 -5.35 13.51 11.65
C GLN A 101 -3.91 13.67 11.18
N GLN A 102 -3.09 14.41 11.93
CA GLN A 102 -1.69 14.61 11.56
C GLN A 102 -0.75 14.26 12.72
N SER A 103 0.43 13.74 12.40
CA SER A 103 1.57 13.70 13.30
C SER A 103 2.67 14.57 12.70
N GLY A 104 3.15 15.55 13.47
CA GLY A 104 3.88 16.71 12.93
C GLY A 104 2.93 17.87 12.64
N ASN A 105 3.44 18.90 11.96
CA ASN A 105 2.62 20.00 11.44
C ASN A 105 2.61 19.85 9.92
N VAL A 106 1.47 19.50 9.34
CA VAL A 106 1.38 19.14 7.92
C VAL A 106 0.42 20.05 7.16
N VAL A 107 -0.76 20.32 7.71
CA VAL A 107 -1.71 21.24 7.09
C VAL A 107 -1.35 22.68 7.44
N PHE A 108 -1.08 23.50 6.43
CA PHE A 108 -0.74 24.92 6.58
C PHE A 108 -1.64 25.80 5.73
N ALA A 109 -1.90 27.01 6.23
CA ALA A 109 -2.36 28.09 5.38
C ALA A 109 -1.25 28.51 4.41
N GLU A 110 -1.60 28.92 3.19
CA GLU A 110 -0.64 29.33 2.16
C GLU A 110 0.30 30.45 2.61
N THR A 111 -0.16 31.34 3.49
CA THR A 111 0.67 32.42 4.06
C THR A 111 1.82 31.92 4.94
N ALA A 112 1.80 30.64 5.33
CA ALA A 112 2.85 29.99 6.11
C ALA A 112 3.68 28.99 5.28
N MET A 113 3.40 28.86 3.98
CA MET A 113 4.15 28.01 3.05
C MET A 113 5.03 28.86 2.12
N PRO A 114 6.08 28.27 1.52
CA PRO A 114 6.89 28.96 0.50
C PRO A 114 6.21 29.02 -0.88
N ILE A 115 4.99 28.47 -1.01
CA ILE A 115 4.20 28.39 -2.24
C ILE A 115 2.74 28.73 -1.96
N LEU A 116 1.98 29.04 -3.01
CA LEU A 116 0.52 29.14 -2.92
C LEU A 116 -0.12 27.75 -2.91
N ALA A 117 -1.26 27.62 -2.23
CA ALA A 117 -2.07 26.41 -2.30
C ALA A 117 -2.51 26.15 -3.75
N GLN A 118 -2.77 24.89 -4.10
CA GLN A 118 -3.24 24.57 -5.45
C GLN A 118 -4.67 25.08 -5.65
N ALA A 119 -5.49 24.92 -4.62
CA ALA A 119 -6.84 25.46 -4.54
C ALA A 119 -7.09 26.00 -3.12
N GLY A 120 -8.04 26.93 -2.99
CA GLY A 120 -8.38 27.49 -1.69
C GLY A 120 -7.21 28.26 -1.06
N THR A 121 -6.97 28.04 0.23
CA THR A 121 -5.99 28.78 1.05
C THR A 121 -5.14 27.88 1.94
N HIS A 122 -5.32 26.56 1.87
CA HIS A 122 -4.56 25.58 2.65
C HIS A 122 -4.03 24.47 1.74
N ALA A 123 -2.91 23.89 2.12
CA ALA A 123 -2.42 22.64 1.53
C ALA A 123 -1.69 21.82 2.60
N ALA A 124 -1.40 20.57 2.27
CA ALA A 124 -0.50 19.74 3.06
C ALA A 124 0.95 19.96 2.60
N TRP A 125 1.83 20.29 3.54
CA TRP A 125 3.27 20.35 3.35
C TRP A 125 3.91 19.33 4.29
N PHE A 126 4.43 18.26 3.72
CA PHE A 126 5.17 17.25 4.46
C PHE A 126 6.66 17.54 4.36
N ALA A 127 7.35 17.27 5.45
CA ALA A 127 8.78 17.49 5.59
C ALA A 127 9.15 18.96 5.32
N GLY A 128 10.18 19.22 4.51
CA GLY A 128 10.71 20.58 4.26
C GLY A 128 11.75 21.05 5.28
N VAL A 129 12.05 20.22 6.28
CA VAL A 129 13.20 20.36 7.19
C VAL A 129 13.89 19.01 7.36
N ASN A 130 15.17 19.04 7.77
CA ASN A 130 15.95 17.82 8.02
C ASN A 130 15.37 17.03 9.21
N ASP A 131 15.67 15.73 9.25
CA ASP A 131 15.31 14.80 10.31
C ASP A 131 13.80 14.79 10.61
N SER A 132 12.98 14.95 9.57
CA SER A 132 11.52 15.05 9.70
C SER A 132 10.82 13.74 9.35
N THR A 133 9.69 13.50 10.02
CA THR A 133 8.75 12.44 9.68
C THR A 133 7.35 12.95 9.96
N ASP A 134 6.63 13.24 8.89
CA ASP A 134 5.29 13.78 8.96
C ASP A 134 4.29 12.76 8.43
N ARG A 135 3.09 12.75 9.02
CA ARG A 135 1.98 11.92 8.55
C ARG A 135 0.68 12.71 8.55
N LEU A 136 -0.16 12.41 7.57
CA LEU A 136 -1.52 12.89 7.47
C LEU A 136 -2.42 11.71 7.10
N THR A 137 -3.46 11.47 7.88
CA THR A 137 -4.34 10.31 7.73
C THR A 137 -5.81 10.67 7.73
N GLN A 138 -6.61 9.90 7.02
CA GLN A 138 -8.07 9.92 7.10
C GLN A 138 -8.62 8.51 6.91
N ASP A 139 -9.58 8.13 7.74
CA ASP A 139 -10.31 6.88 7.59
C ASP A 139 -11.44 7.06 6.58
N VAL A 140 -11.60 6.10 5.68
CA VAL A 140 -12.67 6.08 4.68
C VAL A 140 -13.37 4.72 4.68
N VAL A 141 -14.69 4.74 4.52
CA VAL A 141 -15.51 3.53 4.44
C VAL A 141 -15.69 3.16 2.97
N VAL A 142 -15.20 1.99 2.59
CA VAL A 142 -15.28 1.50 1.21
C VAL A 142 -16.61 0.78 1.00
N PRO A 143 -17.40 1.12 -0.03
CA PRO A 143 -18.65 0.41 -0.33
C PRO A 143 -18.44 -1.10 -0.53
N ALA A 144 -19.41 -1.91 -0.10
CA ALA A 144 -19.35 -3.37 -0.30
C ALA A 144 -19.39 -3.78 -1.78
N THR A 145 -19.87 -2.88 -2.66
CA THR A 145 -19.93 -3.04 -4.12
C THR A 145 -18.69 -2.49 -4.82
N ALA A 146 -17.69 -1.99 -4.10
CA ALA A 146 -16.49 -1.42 -4.69
C ALA A 146 -15.69 -2.47 -5.47
N THR A 147 -15.29 -2.10 -6.68
CA THR A 147 -14.50 -2.94 -7.60
C THR A 147 -13.11 -2.35 -7.89
N ALA A 148 -12.90 -1.08 -7.57
CA ALA A 148 -11.60 -0.42 -7.64
C ALA A 148 -11.54 0.73 -6.65
N LEU A 149 -10.32 1.10 -6.25
CA LEU A 149 -10.03 2.28 -5.43
C LEU A 149 -8.93 3.09 -6.09
N ARG A 150 -9.02 4.42 -5.97
CA ARG A 150 -7.96 5.34 -6.36
C ARG A 150 -7.94 6.55 -5.44
N VAL A 151 -6.84 7.27 -5.48
CA VAL A 151 -6.70 8.60 -4.88
C VAL A 151 -6.40 9.59 -5.99
N ARG A 152 -7.17 10.67 -6.06
CA ARG A 152 -6.86 11.85 -6.87
C ARG A 152 -6.27 12.93 -5.97
N ALA A 153 -5.31 13.66 -6.47
CA ALA A 153 -4.67 14.76 -5.75
C ALA A 153 -4.04 15.75 -6.73
N HIS A 154 -3.54 16.86 -6.22
CA HIS A 154 -2.48 17.62 -6.85
C HIS A 154 -1.21 17.47 -6.01
N GLU A 155 -0.08 17.27 -6.68
CA GLU A 155 1.23 17.18 -6.04
C GLU A 155 2.20 18.21 -6.63
N CYS A 156 3.09 18.71 -5.77
CA CYS A 156 4.23 19.50 -6.13
C CYS A 156 5.39 19.15 -5.18
N PHE A 157 6.47 18.61 -5.71
CA PHE A 157 7.63 18.20 -4.92
C PHE A 157 8.87 18.97 -5.36
N VAL A 158 9.63 19.49 -4.40
CA VAL A 158 10.85 20.27 -4.65
C VAL A 158 11.91 19.88 -3.64
N THR A 159 13.16 19.81 -4.07
CA THR A 159 14.27 19.40 -3.20
C THR A 159 15.43 20.39 -3.23
N SER A 160 16.26 20.29 -2.20
CA SER A 160 17.63 20.79 -2.24
C SER A 160 18.68 19.66 -2.30
N ASP A 161 18.24 18.40 -2.28
CA ASP A 161 19.06 17.21 -2.49
C ASP A 161 18.77 16.56 -3.85
N HIS A 162 19.71 16.68 -4.78
CA HIS A 162 19.58 16.08 -6.11
C HIS A 162 20.39 14.79 -6.26
N VAL A 163 20.82 14.18 -5.16
CA VAL A 163 21.56 12.91 -5.14
C VAL A 163 20.96 11.94 -4.12
N GLY A 164 21.22 10.64 -4.27
CA GLY A 164 20.71 9.64 -3.31
C GLY A 164 19.21 9.37 -3.44
N LEU A 165 18.66 8.68 -2.44
CA LEU A 165 17.24 8.29 -2.34
C LEU A 165 16.76 8.41 -0.88
N ASP A 166 17.32 9.38 -0.17
CA ASP A 166 17.30 9.43 1.29
C ASP A 166 16.02 10.08 1.84
N ASP A 167 15.37 10.93 1.03
CA ASP A 167 14.05 11.49 1.32
C ASP A 167 12.96 10.71 0.58
N LEU A 168 11.80 10.57 1.24
CA LEU A 168 10.73 9.71 0.75
C LEU A 168 9.35 10.28 1.04
N PHE A 169 8.50 10.29 0.03
CA PHE A 169 7.06 10.47 0.16
C PHE A 169 6.32 9.20 -0.23
N THR A 170 5.37 8.77 0.61
CA THR A 170 4.54 7.58 0.36
C THR A 170 3.08 7.86 0.61
N VAL A 171 2.24 7.23 -0.20
CA VAL A 171 0.80 7.12 0.05
C VAL A 171 0.46 5.65 0.24
N THR A 172 -0.10 5.33 1.41
CA THR A 172 -0.32 3.96 1.85
C THR A 172 -1.78 3.79 2.27
N LEU A 173 -2.40 2.69 1.84
CA LEU A 173 -3.66 2.21 2.41
C LEU A 173 -3.35 1.28 3.58
N ARG A 174 -3.95 1.53 4.73
CA ARG A 174 -3.81 0.70 5.95
C ARG A 174 -5.16 0.11 6.35
N ASP A 175 -5.10 -1.02 7.04
CA ASP A 175 -6.28 -1.61 7.68
C ASP A 175 -6.67 -0.85 8.96
N GLY A 176 -7.82 -1.20 9.54
CA GLY A 176 -8.30 -0.59 10.78
C GLY A 176 -7.43 -0.86 12.02
N ALA A 177 -6.42 -1.73 11.94
CA ALA A 177 -5.41 -1.95 12.97
C ALA A 177 -4.10 -1.18 12.70
N GLY A 178 -4.01 -0.45 11.59
CA GLY A 178 -2.85 0.33 11.15
C GLY A 178 -1.81 -0.47 10.36
N ALA A 179 -2.06 -1.75 10.07
CA ALA A 179 -1.16 -2.54 9.23
C ALA A 179 -1.23 -2.07 7.76
N SER A 180 -0.08 -2.04 7.09
CA SER A 180 -0.02 -1.65 5.68
C SER A 180 -0.72 -2.69 4.81
N LEU A 181 -1.72 -2.27 4.04
CA LEU A 181 -2.35 -3.09 3.00
C LEU A 181 -1.59 -2.95 1.69
N GLU A 182 -1.33 -1.71 1.27
CA GLU A 182 -0.70 -1.40 -0.02
C GLU A 182 -0.05 -0.01 0.00
N VAL A 183 1.11 0.14 -0.64
CA VAL A 183 1.71 1.45 -0.96
C VAL A 183 1.33 1.78 -2.40
N ILE A 184 0.47 2.79 -2.59
CA ILE A 184 -0.10 3.16 -3.91
C ILE A 184 0.69 4.29 -4.60
N ARG A 185 1.52 5.01 -3.85
CA ARG A 185 2.47 6.02 -4.38
C ARG A 185 3.75 5.99 -3.55
N SER A 186 4.87 6.06 -4.25
CA SER A 186 6.20 6.31 -3.68
C SER A 186 6.92 7.31 -4.57
N ALA A 187 7.60 8.28 -3.97
CA ALA A 187 8.46 9.26 -4.63
C ALA A 187 9.68 9.55 -3.75
N SER A 188 10.87 9.62 -4.35
CA SER A 188 12.09 10.08 -3.69
C SER A 188 12.49 11.47 -4.16
N ASN A 189 13.52 12.05 -3.52
CA ASN A 189 14.10 13.35 -3.90
C ASN A 189 14.63 13.41 -5.35
N LEU A 190 14.70 12.28 -6.07
CA LEU A 190 15.01 12.27 -7.50
C LEU A 190 13.79 12.44 -8.41
N GLN A 191 12.58 12.44 -7.85
CA GLN A 191 11.31 12.53 -8.57
C GLN A 191 10.59 13.83 -8.23
N VAL A 192 11.34 14.93 -8.34
CA VAL A 192 10.94 16.28 -7.92
C VAL A 192 11.30 17.30 -9.01
N GLU A 193 10.78 18.51 -8.88
CA GLU A 193 11.06 19.63 -9.77
C GLU A 193 11.98 20.65 -9.08
N ASP A 194 12.69 21.47 -9.87
CA ASP A 194 13.53 22.57 -9.34
C ASP A 194 12.67 23.71 -8.74
N VAL A 195 11.46 23.87 -9.28
CA VAL A 195 10.50 24.89 -8.85
C VAL A 195 9.13 24.24 -8.74
N CYS A 196 8.39 24.64 -7.72
CA CYS A 196 7.08 24.06 -7.49
C CYS A 196 6.12 24.39 -8.63
N ASN A 197 5.57 23.34 -9.23
CA ASN A 197 4.47 23.43 -10.17
C ASN A 197 3.45 22.33 -9.85
N TRP A 198 2.23 22.73 -9.51
CA TRP A 198 1.17 21.78 -9.17
C TRP A 198 0.80 20.93 -10.37
N THR A 199 0.84 19.62 -10.21
CA THR A 199 0.42 18.65 -11.22
C THR A 199 -0.68 17.76 -10.67
N ALA A 200 -1.68 17.46 -11.51
CA ALA A 200 -2.72 16.52 -11.13
C ALA A 200 -2.16 15.09 -11.09
N ALA A 201 -2.48 14.36 -10.03
CA ALA A 201 -2.05 12.99 -9.79
C ALA A 201 -3.25 12.05 -9.62
N THR A 202 -3.06 10.79 -10.01
CA THR A 202 -4.00 9.71 -9.73
C THR A 202 -3.21 8.46 -9.36
N TRP A 203 -3.44 7.95 -8.15
CA TRP A 203 -2.78 6.76 -7.61
C TRP A 203 -3.82 5.67 -7.43
N SER A 204 -3.76 4.63 -8.27
CA SER A 204 -4.71 3.52 -8.23
C SER A 204 -4.21 2.42 -7.29
N ALA A 205 -5.10 1.90 -6.45
CA ALA A 205 -4.82 0.70 -5.68
C ALA A 205 -5.00 -0.55 -6.54
N VAL A 206 -4.25 -1.61 -6.24
CA VAL A 206 -4.48 -2.95 -6.76
C VAL A 206 -5.68 -3.58 -6.03
N GLY A 207 -5.81 -3.34 -4.71
CA GLY A 207 -6.93 -3.82 -3.91
C GLY A 207 -8.14 -2.88 -3.93
N ALA A 208 -9.35 -3.46 -3.98
CA ALA A 208 -10.61 -2.69 -3.89
C ALA A 208 -11.23 -2.61 -2.48
N TYR A 209 -10.74 -3.43 -1.53
CA TYR A 209 -11.16 -3.49 -0.12
C TYR A 209 -12.68 -3.32 0.17
N PRO A 210 -13.56 -4.05 -0.54
CA PRO A 210 -15.01 -3.82 -0.44
C PRO A 210 -15.53 -4.06 0.97
N GLY A 211 -16.35 -3.13 1.47
CA GLY A 211 -17.01 -3.21 2.76
C GLY A 211 -16.08 -2.98 3.97
N GLN A 212 -14.82 -2.63 3.74
CA GLN A 212 -13.85 -2.36 4.79
C GLN A 212 -13.76 -0.86 5.10
N THR A 213 -13.36 -0.53 6.32
CA THR A 213 -12.80 0.79 6.61
C THR A 213 -11.30 0.72 6.39
N VAL A 214 -10.77 1.60 5.54
CA VAL A 214 -9.33 1.71 5.28
C VAL A 214 -8.85 3.10 5.70
N THR A 215 -7.62 3.18 6.18
CA THR A 215 -6.98 4.47 6.48
C THR A 215 -6.08 4.83 5.30
N LEU A 216 -6.33 5.98 4.69
CA LEU A 216 -5.35 6.60 3.79
C LEU A 216 -4.28 7.28 4.64
N GLU A 217 -3.01 6.96 4.43
CA GLU A 217 -1.86 7.65 5.02
C GLU A 217 -1.00 8.27 3.93
N LEU A 218 -0.78 9.58 4.02
CA LEU A 218 0.29 10.28 3.34
C LEU A 218 1.43 10.48 4.34
N ARG A 219 2.66 10.18 3.93
CA ARG A 219 3.84 10.28 4.79
C ARG A 219 5.03 10.85 4.03
N GLY A 220 5.66 11.87 4.59
CA GLY A 220 6.92 12.45 4.08
C GLY A 220 8.04 12.29 5.11
N THR A 221 9.25 12.00 4.65
CA THR A 221 10.46 11.94 5.47
C THR A 221 11.63 12.60 4.77
N ASN A 222 12.46 13.28 5.56
CA ASN A 222 13.78 13.71 5.14
C ASN A 222 14.87 13.16 6.04
N ASP A 223 16.06 13.01 5.46
CA ASP A 223 17.27 12.66 6.20
C ASP A 223 17.91 13.89 6.90
N ALA A 224 19.17 13.77 7.32
CA ALA A 224 19.86 14.80 8.09
C ALA A 224 20.36 16.00 7.25
N ALA A 225 20.22 15.98 5.91
CA ALA A 225 20.74 17.01 5.02
C ALA A 225 19.75 17.40 3.90
N PHE A 226 19.95 18.58 3.31
CA PHE A 226 19.31 18.99 2.06
C PHE A 226 17.82 18.62 1.89
N PRO A 227 16.91 19.23 2.66
CA PRO A 227 15.56 18.71 2.78
C PRO A 227 14.78 18.78 1.47
N THR A 228 13.92 17.78 1.27
CA THR A 228 12.83 17.80 0.28
C THR A 228 11.53 18.29 0.90
N SER A 229 10.75 19.05 0.13
CA SER A 229 9.40 19.49 0.49
C SER A 229 8.38 18.78 -0.38
N TRP A 230 7.40 18.15 0.26
CA TRP A 230 6.33 17.43 -0.42
C TRP A 230 5.02 18.19 -0.22
N PHE A 231 4.53 18.86 -1.25
CA PHE A 231 3.26 19.57 -1.20
C PHE A 231 2.15 18.74 -1.86
N VAL A 232 1.01 18.61 -1.18
CA VAL A 232 -0.16 17.89 -1.66
C VAL A 232 -1.42 18.69 -1.35
N ASP A 233 -2.36 18.72 -2.29
CA ASP A 233 -3.62 19.43 -2.15
C ASP A 233 -4.75 18.70 -2.91
N SER A 234 -6.00 19.03 -2.63
CA SER A 234 -7.20 18.48 -3.27
C SER A 234 -7.25 16.94 -3.28
N VAL A 235 -6.94 16.31 -2.14
CA VAL A 235 -6.89 14.85 -1.97
C VAL A 235 -8.28 14.24 -1.90
N GLU A 236 -8.60 13.33 -2.81
CA GLU A 236 -9.89 12.63 -2.87
C GLU A 236 -9.68 11.11 -3.04
N VAL A 237 -10.11 10.31 -2.07
CA VAL A 237 -10.25 8.86 -2.22
C VAL A 237 -11.55 8.57 -2.93
N GLU A 238 -11.51 7.78 -4.00
CA GLU A 238 -12.69 7.40 -4.76
C GLU A 238 -12.76 5.87 -4.89
N ALA A 239 -13.97 5.31 -4.81
CA ALA A 239 -14.25 3.92 -5.15
C ALA A 239 -15.07 3.83 -6.44
N LEU A 240 -14.75 2.86 -7.30
CA LEU A 240 -15.62 2.47 -8.40
C LEU A 240 -16.67 1.50 -7.84
N ALA A 241 -17.87 2.01 -7.56
CA ALA A 241 -18.92 1.25 -6.90
C ALA A 241 -20.29 1.58 -7.51
N CYS A 242 -21.26 0.71 -7.26
CA CYS A 242 -22.65 1.04 -7.53
C CYS A 242 -23.18 2.02 -6.47
N PRO A 243 -23.92 3.08 -6.86
CA PRO A 243 -24.55 4.02 -5.93
C PRO A 243 -25.51 3.35 -4.95
#